data_AF-K8NTN6-F1
#
_entry.id   AF-K8NTN6-F1
#
_cell.length_a   1.000
_cell.length_b   1.000
_cell.length_c   1.000
_cell.angle_alpha   90.00
_cell.angle_beta   90.00
_cell.angle_gamma   90.00
#
_symmetry.space_group_name_H-M   'P 1'
#
loop_
_entity.id
_entity.type
_entity.pdbx_description
1 polymer ?
#
loop_
_entity_poly.entity_id
_entity_poly.type
_entity_poly.pdbx_seq_one_letter_code
_entity_poly.pdbx_strand_id
1 'polypeptide(L)'
;MPDERTYLWIARTVSHGQGGYGAPTKTFAVALGCDVRQAERIVYSQGLNIDPAVATPIGMGCKVCERLDCPQRAFPPIGRELNIDESRSHFAPYATSAPNT
;
A
#
# COMPACT_ATOMS: atom_id res chain seq x y z
N MET A 1 -3.46 -2.10 -7.37
CA MET A 1 -4.45 -1.49 -6.44
C MET A 1 -5.68 -2.40 -6.39
N PRO A 2 -6.66 -2.21 -5.49
CA PRO A 2 -7.86 -3.06 -5.49
C PRO A 2 -8.73 -2.91 -6.75
N ASP A 3 -8.58 -1.80 -7.48
CA ASP A 3 -9.23 -1.50 -8.76
C ASP A 3 -8.50 -2.07 -9.99
N GLU A 4 -7.63 -3.07 -9.79
CA GLU A 4 -6.81 -3.73 -10.83
C GLU A 4 -5.80 -2.84 -11.56
N ARG A 5 -5.73 -1.55 -11.22
CA ARG A 5 -4.74 -0.65 -11.82
C ARG A 5 -3.37 -0.85 -11.18
N THR A 6 -2.35 -0.76 -12.03
CA THR A 6 -0.95 -0.95 -11.65
C THR A 6 -0.15 0.30 -11.95
N TYR A 7 0.70 0.68 -11.01
CA TYR A 7 1.44 1.92 -11.02
C TYR A 7 2.91 1.67 -10.65
N LEU A 8 3.81 2.40 -11.29
CA LEU A 8 5.18 2.55 -10.81
C LEU A 8 5.23 3.73 -9.83
N TRP A 9 5.81 3.51 -8.65
CA TRP A 9 6.02 4.54 -7.63
C TRP A 9 7.51 4.66 -7.29
N ILE A 10 8.00 5.90 -7.19
CA ILE A 10 9.32 6.23 -6.64
C ILE A 10 9.11 7.23 -5.51
N ALA A 11 9.83 7.07 -4.41
CA ALA A 11 9.77 7.99 -3.29
C ALA A 11 11.16 8.33 -2.76
N ARG A 12 11.32 9.55 -2.24
CA ARG A 12 12.53 10.02 -1.59
C ARG A 12 12.19 10.85 -0.36
N THR A 13 12.93 10.63 0.71
CA THR A 13 12.90 11.50 1.88
C THR A 13 13.67 12.79 1.61
N VAL A 14 13.06 13.93 1.91
CA VAL A 14 13.66 15.26 1.81
C VAL A 14 13.65 15.91 3.18
N SER A 15 14.82 16.30 3.66
CA SER A 15 14.99 16.99 4.94
C SER A 15 15.51 18.41 4.70
N HIS A 16 14.93 19.37 5.41
CA HIS A 16 15.34 20.78 5.35
C HIS A 16 15.30 21.39 6.76
N GLY A 17 16.35 22.13 7.12
CA GLY A 17 16.47 22.79 8.41
C GLY A 17 17.49 23.92 8.38
N GLN A 18 17.40 24.82 9.36
CA GLN A 18 18.43 25.81 9.64
C GLN A 18 19.53 25.06 10.38
N GLY A 19 20.74 24.94 9.81
CA GLY A 19 21.80 24.08 10.36
C GLY A 19 22.14 24.33 11.84
N GLY A 20 22.79 23.37 12.48
CA GLY A 20 23.16 23.42 13.89
C GLY A 20 22.81 22.13 14.61
N TYR A 21 23.67 21.71 15.53
CA TYR A 21 23.43 20.51 16.34
C TYR A 21 22.19 20.72 17.22
N GLY A 22 21.21 19.82 17.13
CA GLY A 22 19.95 19.89 17.87
C GLY A 22 18.90 20.85 17.30
N ALA A 23 19.18 21.53 16.19
CA ALA A 23 18.19 22.41 15.56
C ALA A 23 17.02 21.59 14.95
N PRO A 24 15.77 22.07 15.06
CA PRO A 24 14.62 21.39 14.45
C PRO A 24 14.77 21.24 12.94
N THR A 25 14.45 20.05 12.42
CA THR A 25 14.46 19.74 10.99
C THR A 25 13.06 19.35 10.53
N LYS A 26 12.68 19.76 9.32
CA LYS A 26 11.48 19.29 8.64
C LYS A 26 11.85 18.13 7.75
N THR A 27 11.20 16.98 7.92
CA THR A 27 11.45 15.79 7.11
C THR A 27 10.15 15.33 6.47
N PHE A 28 10.17 15.18 5.16
CA PHE A 28 9.02 14.75 4.35
C PHE A 28 9.42 13.58 3.46
N ALA A 29 8.44 12.79 3.02
CA ALA A 29 8.60 11.88 1.89
C ALA A 29 7.87 12.46 0.68
N VAL A 30 8.59 12.60 -0.44
CA VAL A 30 8.03 13.02 -1.73
C VAL A 30 7.95 11.78 -2.61
N ALA A 31 6.76 11.50 -3.14
CA ALA A 31 6.51 10.37 -4.02
C ALA A 31 5.98 10.83 -5.38
N LEU A 32 6.42 10.14 -6.44
CA LEU A 32 5.95 10.31 -7.81
C LEU A 32 5.41 8.97 -8.30
N GLY A 33 4.24 9.00 -8.93
CA GLY A 33 3.56 7.81 -9.45
C GLY A 33 3.15 7.99 -10.89
N CYS A 34 3.25 6.93 -11.68
CA CYS A 34 2.70 6.88 -13.03
C CYS A 34 2.03 5.53 -13.29
N ASP A 35 1.12 5.49 -14.27
CA ASP A 35 0.57 4.24 -14.77
C ASP A 35 1.70 3.33 -15.29
N VAL A 36 1.64 2.04 -14.99
CA VAL A 36 2.70 1.09 -15.38
C VAL A 36 2.96 1.08 -16.89
N ARG A 37 1.95 1.41 -17.72
CA ARG A 37 2.10 1.55 -19.18
C ARG A 37 3.09 2.65 -19.60
N GLN A 38 3.44 3.56 -18.69
CA GLN A 38 4.43 4.62 -18.92
C GLN A 38 5.77 4.33 -18.23
N ALA A 39 5.89 3.22 -17.49
CA ALA A 39 7.05 2.92 -16.64
C ALA A 39 8.37 2.89 -17.42
N GLU A 40 8.39 2.30 -18.62
CA GLU A 40 9.61 2.15 -19.44
C GLU A 40 10.26 3.50 -19.82
N ARG A 41 9.50 4.60 -19.74
CA ARG A 41 10.00 5.96 -20.00
C ARG A 41 10.71 6.57 -18.79
N ILE A 42 10.66 5.91 -17.65
CA ILE A 42 11.21 6.35 -16.37
C ILE A 42 12.49 5.56 -16.10
N VAL A 43 13.62 6.23 -15.91
CA VAL A 43 14.93 5.58 -15.65
C VAL A 43 14.89 4.60 -14.47
N TYR A 44 14.05 4.87 -13.48
CA TYR A 44 13.87 4.01 -12.30
C TYR A 44 13.11 2.70 -12.56
N SER A 45 12.57 2.49 -13.77
CA SER A 45 12.03 1.19 -14.17
C SER A 45 13.13 0.21 -14.63
N GLN A 46 14.35 0.70 -14.88
CA GLN A 46 15.43 -0.12 -15.41
C GLN A 46 15.78 -1.27 -14.47
N GLY A 47 15.71 -2.50 -14.98
CA GLY A 47 15.98 -3.72 -14.21
C GLY A 47 14.84 -4.18 -13.29
N LEU A 48 13.71 -3.46 -13.27
CA LEU A 48 12.51 -3.88 -12.55
C LEU A 48 11.63 -4.76 -13.44
N ASN A 49 11.06 -5.84 -12.90
CA ASN A 49 9.98 -6.55 -13.56
C ASN A 49 8.70 -5.70 -13.43
N ILE A 50 8.26 -5.11 -14.54
CA ILE A 50 7.07 -4.24 -14.61
C ILE A 50 5.80 -4.98 -15.03
N ASP A 51 5.82 -6.31 -15.08
CA ASP A 51 4.63 -7.13 -15.29
C ASP A 51 3.60 -6.86 -14.17
N PRO A 52 2.35 -6.45 -14.50
CA PRO A 52 1.28 -6.29 -13.51
C PRO A 52 1.05 -7.52 -12.62
N ALA A 53 1.33 -8.74 -13.10
CA ALA A 53 1.16 -9.98 -12.35
C ALA A 53 2.10 -10.08 -11.13
N VAL A 54 3.25 -9.39 -11.14
CA VAL A 54 4.20 -9.39 -10.02
C VAL A 54 4.10 -8.13 -9.14
N ALA A 55 3.12 -7.27 -9.40
CA ALA A 55 2.97 -6.00 -8.69
C ALA A 55 2.63 -6.22 -7.21
N THR A 56 3.26 -5.45 -6.33
CA THR A 56 2.96 -5.49 -4.89
C THR A 56 1.50 -5.07 -4.65
N PRO A 57 0.68 -5.95 -4.03
CA PRO A 57 -0.70 -5.61 -3.75
C PRO A 57 -0.81 -4.59 -2.61
N ILE A 58 -1.30 -3.40 -2.92
CA ILE A 58 -1.57 -2.33 -1.95
C ILE A 58 -3.03 -1.88 -2.01
N GLY A 59 -3.48 -1.12 -1.01
CA GLY A 59 -4.79 -0.48 -0.96
C GLY A 59 -4.72 0.93 -0.39
N MET A 60 -5.83 1.68 -0.47
CA MET A 60 -5.88 3.10 -0.09
C MET A 60 -5.93 3.37 1.43
N GLY A 61 -5.94 2.32 2.24
CA GLY A 61 -6.04 2.38 3.71
C GLY A 61 -6.90 1.25 4.26
N CYS A 62 -6.51 0.67 5.40
CA CYS A 62 -7.14 -0.57 5.91
C CYS A 62 -8.67 -0.47 6.05
N LYS A 63 -9.18 0.66 6.53
CA LYS A 63 -10.63 0.89 6.75
C LYS A 63 -11.49 0.83 5.50
N VAL A 64 -10.92 1.02 4.31
CA VAL A 64 -11.65 1.06 3.04
C VAL A 64 -11.05 0.11 1.99
N CYS A 65 -10.03 -0.67 2.37
CA CYS A 65 -9.39 -1.63 1.50
C CYS A 65 -10.21 -2.92 1.44
N GLU A 66 -10.60 -3.33 0.24
CA GLU A 66 -11.47 -4.48 -0.04
C GLU A 66 -10.74 -5.84 -0.01
N ARG A 67 -9.41 -5.85 0.10
CA ARG A 67 -8.60 -7.08 0.08
C ARG A 67 -8.85 -7.97 1.30
N LEU A 68 -9.23 -9.23 1.12
CA LEU A 68 -9.53 -10.11 2.25
C LEU A 68 -8.26 -10.64 2.93
N ASP A 69 -7.29 -11.12 2.15
CA ASP A 69 -6.10 -11.81 2.67
C ASP A 69 -4.89 -10.88 2.83
N CYS A 70 -5.05 -9.78 3.57
CA CYS A 70 -3.95 -8.84 3.85
C CYS A 70 -3.32 -9.12 5.23
N PRO A 71 -2.12 -9.70 5.31
CA PRO A 71 -1.47 -9.98 6.61
C PRO A 71 -1.00 -8.72 7.33
N GLN A 72 -0.87 -7.59 6.62
CA GLN A 72 -0.46 -6.31 7.17
C GLN A 72 -1.67 -5.41 7.53
N ARG A 73 -2.88 -5.97 7.60
CA ARG A 73 -4.10 -5.20 7.90
C ARG A 73 -4.07 -4.69 9.34
N ALA A 74 -4.08 -3.36 9.50
CA ALA A 74 -4.03 -2.69 10.79
C ALA A 74 -5.42 -2.32 11.37
N PHE A 75 -6.46 -2.22 10.53
CA PHE A 75 -7.81 -1.87 10.96
C PHE A 75 -8.87 -2.71 10.23
N PRO A 76 -10.03 -2.98 10.87
CA PRO A 76 -11.14 -3.62 10.20
C PRO A 76 -11.71 -2.73 9.08
N PRO A 77 -12.11 -3.30 7.94
CA PRO A 77 -12.78 -2.57 6.89
C PRO A 77 -14.19 -2.12 7.34
N ILE A 78 -14.56 -0.90 6.99
CA ILE A 78 -15.87 -0.31 7.28
C ILE A 78 -16.92 -0.98 6.37
N GLY A 79 -18.10 -1.27 6.93
CA GLY A 79 -19.22 -1.82 6.16
C GLY A 79 -19.09 -3.31 5.82
N ARG A 80 -18.17 -4.04 6.47
CA ARG A 80 -18.01 -5.49 6.35
C ARG A 80 -18.10 -6.13 7.73
N GLU A 81 -18.81 -7.24 7.81
CA GLU A 81 -18.87 -8.05 9.04
C GLU A 81 -17.56 -8.82 9.22
N LEU A 82 -17.05 -8.79 10.46
CA LEU A 82 -15.91 -9.61 10.84
C LEU A 82 -16.36 -11.07 10.98
N ASN A 83 -15.55 -11.97 10.45
CA ASN A 83 -15.70 -13.39 10.69
C ASN A 83 -15.00 -13.74 12.00
N ILE A 84 -15.79 -13.79 13.08
CA ILE A 84 -15.32 -14.13 14.43
C ILE A 84 -15.70 -15.59 14.70
N ASP A 85 -14.70 -16.42 14.92
CA ASP A 85 -14.85 -17.84 15.27
C ASP A 85 -13.80 -18.17 16.34
N GLU A 86 -14.27 -18.48 17.56
CA GLU A 86 -13.40 -18.74 18.71
C GLU A 86 -12.50 -19.98 18.54
N SER A 87 -12.84 -20.86 17.60
CA SER A 87 -12.09 -22.08 17.30
C SER A 87 -11.05 -21.90 16.19
N ARG A 88 -11.01 -20.73 15.53
CA ARG A 88 -10.14 -20.47 14.37
C ARG A 88 -9.24 -19.27 14.60
N SER A 89 -8.01 -19.39 14.10
CA SER A 89 -7.08 -18.28 13.98
C SER A 89 -6.81 -18.02 12.50
N HIS A 90 -6.91 -16.76 12.09
CA HIS A 90 -6.63 -16.33 10.73
C HIS A 90 -5.24 -15.70 10.66
N PHE A 91 -4.51 -15.96 9.57
CA PHE A 91 -3.23 -15.30 9.33
C PHE A 91 -3.40 -13.79 9.04
N ALA A 92 -4.47 -13.42 8.34
CA ALA A 92 -4.84 -12.02 8.14
C ALA A 92 -5.66 -11.50 9.34
N PRO A 93 -5.25 -10.39 9.98
CA PRO A 93 -6.06 -9.74 11.01
C PRO A 93 -7.40 -9.25 10.44
N TYR A 94 -8.45 -9.21 11.27
CA TYR A 94 -9.77 -8.71 10.89
C TYR A 94 -10.35 -9.42 9.66
N ALA A 95 -10.27 -10.76 9.64
CA ALA A 95 -10.87 -11.56 8.59
C ALA A 95 -12.36 -11.21 8.45
N THR A 96 -12.81 -11.02 7.21
CA THR A 96 -14.21 -10.73 6.90
C THR A 96 -14.78 -11.83 6.02
N SER A 97 -16.07 -12.07 6.13
CA SER A 97 -16.77 -12.97 5.22
C SER A 97 -16.80 -12.35 3.81
N ALA A 98 -16.70 -13.20 2.78
CA ALA A 98 -16.92 -12.77 1.40
C ALA A 98 -18.34 -12.15 1.29
N PRO A 99 -18.54 -11.13 0.43
CA PRO A 99 -19.86 -10.53 0.28
C PRO A 99 -20.83 -11.60 -0.25
N ASN A 100 -21.96 -11.80 0.43
CA ASN A 100 -23.06 -12.60 -0.11
C ASN A 100 -23.48 -11.93 -1.42
N THR A 101 -23.25 -12.62 -2.53
CA THR A 101 -23.68 -12.19 -3.86
C THR A 101 -25.12 -12.63 -4.09
#